data_AF-A0A2M7CY15-F1
#
_entry.id   AF-A0A2M7CY15-F1
#
_cell.length_a   1.000
_cell.length_b   1.000
_cell.length_c   1.000
_cell.angle_alpha   90.00
_cell.angle_beta   90.00
_cell.angle_gamma   90.00
#
_symmetry.space_group_name_H-M   'P 1'
#
loop_
_entity.id
_entity.type
_entity.pdbx_description
1 polymer ?
#
loop_
_entity_poly.entity_id
_entity_poly.type
_entity_poly.pdbx_seq_one_letter_code
_entity_poly.pdbx_strand_id
1 'polypeptide(L)'
;MTFWGSILIRIFNGANVTIGTLSFDRKDNVFFFDYHADFKGFPYGDVDCREAREFKSDSMFSIFGFEDCWNRQKIAEKYNLKDADDNESQWFILKLFAQTKQCLRGMQYEILEGSVCKT
;
A
#
# COMPACT_ATOMS: atom_id res chain seq x y z
N MET A 1 10.06 4.59 15.06
CA MET A 1 8.72 4.24 14.52
C MET A 1 8.66 2.72 14.29
N THR A 2 7.58 2.00 14.61
CA THR A 2 7.56 0.52 14.58
C THR A 2 6.69 0.01 13.43
N PHE A 3 7.24 -0.06 12.22
CA PHE A 3 6.50 -0.44 11.02
C PHE A 3 6.08 -1.93 11.04
N TRP A 4 4.83 -2.20 10.67
CA TRP A 4 4.26 -3.55 10.62
C TRP A 4 4.50 -4.28 9.27
N GLY A 5 5.20 -3.63 8.35
CA GLY A 5 5.65 -4.18 7.07
C GLY A 5 5.77 -3.10 5.99
N SER A 6 6.42 -3.45 4.89
CA SER A 6 6.55 -2.60 3.70
C SER A 6 6.24 -3.43 2.45
N ILE A 7 5.52 -2.83 1.51
CA ILE A 7 5.15 -3.42 0.23
C ILE A 7 5.76 -2.57 -0.88
N LEU A 8 6.53 -3.21 -1.77
CA LEU A 8 6.99 -2.59 -3.00
C LEU A 8 5.82 -2.53 -3.99
N ILE A 9 5.63 -1.37 -4.60
CA ILE A 9 4.57 -1.14 -5.59
C ILE A 9 5.21 -0.97 -6.96
N ARG A 10 4.71 -1.75 -7.93
CA ARG A 10 5.15 -1.70 -9.33
C ARG A 10 3.96 -1.44 -10.25
N ILE A 11 4.16 -0.65 -11.30
CA ILE A 11 3.21 -0.56 -12.42
C ILE A 11 3.41 -1.80 -13.29
N PHE A 12 2.32 -2.51 -13.54
CA PHE A 12 2.31 -3.58 -14.53
C PHE A 12 1.82 -3.04 -15.88
N ASN A 13 2.75 -2.51 -16.68
CA ASN A 13 2.48 -2.08 -18.07
C ASN A 13 3.37 -2.78 -19.11
N GLY A 14 3.89 -3.97 -18.77
CA GLY A 14 4.86 -4.69 -19.61
C GLY A 14 6.32 -4.28 -19.40
N ALA A 15 6.60 -3.13 -18.78
CA ALA A 15 7.97 -2.66 -18.49
C ALA A 15 8.40 -2.79 -17.01
N ASN A 16 7.56 -3.38 -16.14
CA ASN A 16 7.84 -3.60 -14.70
C ASN A 16 8.52 -2.40 -14.00
N VAL A 17 7.85 -1.26 -13.99
CA VAL A 17 8.38 -0.02 -13.39
C VAL A 17 8.07 0.02 -11.91
N THR A 18 9.09 0.14 -11.06
CA THR A 18 8.90 0.37 -9.62
C THR A 18 8.41 1.80 -9.37
N ILE A 19 7.27 1.94 -8.71
CA ILE A 19 6.72 3.25 -8.33
C ILE A 19 7.38 3.73 -7.04
N GLY A 20 7.43 2.85 -6.04
CA GLY A 20 7.80 3.23 -4.69
C GLY A 20 7.48 2.15 -3.69
N THR A 21 7.61 2.50 -2.41
CA THR A 21 7.32 1.62 -1.27
C THR A 21 6.18 2.21 -0.47
N LEU A 22 5.19 1.39 -0.15
CA LEU A 22 4.12 1.72 0.79
C LEU A 22 4.36 0.95 2.08
N SER A 23 4.30 1.66 3.21
CA SER A 23 4.48 1.11 4.53
C SER A 23 3.33 1.54 5.44
N PHE A 24 3.03 0.72 6.44
CA PHE A 24 1.99 1.00 7.43
C PHE A 24 2.60 0.95 8.84
N ASP A 25 2.44 2.05 9.58
CA ASP A 25 2.71 2.08 11.01
C ASP A 25 1.40 1.87 11.77
N ARG A 26 1.28 0.69 12.37
CA ARG A 26 0.12 0.31 13.17
C ARG A 26 0.01 1.12 14.46
N LYS A 27 1.13 1.51 15.07
CA LYS A 27 1.14 2.22 16.36
C LYS A 27 0.50 3.60 16.21
N ASP A 28 0.92 4.31 15.16
CA ASP A 28 0.45 5.66 14.88
C ASP A 28 -0.74 5.66 13.91
N ASN A 29 -1.14 4.49 13.42
CA ASN A 29 -2.22 4.23 12.46
C ASN A 29 -2.16 5.09 11.19
N VAL A 30 -0.98 5.10 10.55
CA VAL A 30 -0.68 5.96 9.40
C VAL A 30 0.02 5.18 8.30
N PHE A 31 -0.20 5.61 7.07
CA PHE A 31 0.51 5.13 5.88
C PHE A 31 1.63 6.06 5.49
N PHE A 32 2.70 5.46 4.99
CA PHE A 32 3.85 6.15 4.41
C PHE A 32 4.06 5.66 2.99
N PHE A 33 4.25 6.58 2.07
CA PHE A 33 4.55 6.26 0.70
C PHE A 33 5.80 7.01 0.22
N ASP A 34 6.79 6.25 -0.21
CA ASP A 34 8.07 6.76 -0.70
C ASP A 34 8.22 6.39 -2.17
N TYR A 35 8.25 7.40 -3.06
CA TYR A 35 8.54 7.18 -4.47
C TYR A 35 9.96 6.64 -4.66
N HIS A 36 10.10 5.67 -5.58
CA HIS A 36 11.40 5.19 -6.02
C HIS A 36 12.18 6.33 -6.67
N ALA A 37 13.49 6.41 -6.42
CA ALA A 37 14.30 7.56 -6.84
C ALA A 37 14.30 7.82 -8.35
N ASP A 38 14.16 6.74 -9.13
CA ASP A 38 14.14 6.75 -10.60
C ASP A 38 12.74 6.86 -11.20
N PHE A 39 11.69 6.87 -10.37
CA PHE A 39 10.33 7.04 -10.86
C PHE A 39 10.13 8.47 -11.38
N LYS A 40 9.78 8.60 -12.66
CA LYS A 40 9.48 9.88 -13.33
C LYS A 40 8.06 9.90 -13.92
N GLY A 41 7.14 9.22 -13.25
CA GLY A 41 5.76 9.05 -13.73
C GLY A 41 4.85 10.23 -13.41
N PHE A 42 3.57 10.00 -13.60
CA PHE A 42 2.51 10.99 -13.38
C PHE A 42 2.04 10.98 -11.92
N PRO A 43 1.49 12.11 -11.42
CA PRO A 43 0.82 12.15 -10.13
C PRO A 43 -0.32 11.15 -10.07
N TYR A 44 -0.50 10.57 -8.89
CA TYR A 44 -1.55 9.61 -8.60
C TYR A 44 -2.42 10.13 -7.46
N GLY A 45 -3.31 11.07 -7.78
CA GLY A 45 -4.22 11.67 -6.80
C GLY A 45 -3.46 12.43 -5.71
N ASP A 46 -3.59 11.96 -4.48
CA ASP A 46 -3.01 12.50 -3.24
C ASP A 46 -1.51 12.23 -3.06
N VAL A 47 -0.90 11.46 -3.97
CA VAL A 47 0.55 11.28 -4.06
C VAL A 47 1.04 11.87 -5.40
N ASP A 48 1.66 13.06 -5.32
CA ASP A 48 2.21 13.78 -6.48
C ASP A 48 3.73 13.85 -6.41
N CYS A 49 4.42 12.99 -7.17
CA CYS A 49 5.88 12.94 -7.20
C CYS A 49 6.57 14.24 -7.64
N ARG A 50 5.83 15.22 -8.19
CA ARG A 50 6.35 16.54 -8.54
C ARG A 50 6.45 17.47 -7.33
N GLU A 51 5.65 17.22 -6.30
CA GLU A 51 5.60 18.05 -5.08
C GLU A 51 6.52 17.50 -3.99
N ALA A 52 6.55 16.18 -3.81
CA ALA A 52 7.40 15.51 -2.84
C ALA A 52 7.75 14.08 -3.28
N ARG A 53 8.71 13.45 -2.58
CA ARG A 53 9.05 12.03 -2.77
C ARG A 53 8.56 11.14 -1.64
N GLU A 54 8.22 11.70 -0.50
CA GLU A 54 7.79 10.99 0.71
C GLU A 54 6.46 11.60 1.17
N PHE A 55 5.48 10.75 1.46
CA PHE A 55 4.13 11.15 1.83
C PHE A 55 3.70 10.41 3.08
N LYS A 56 2.95 11.10 3.94
CA LYS A 56 2.31 10.52 5.13
C LYS A 56 0.82 10.83 5.09
N SER A 57 0.00 9.82 5.39
CA SER A 57 -1.45 9.96 5.43
C SER A 57 -2.04 9.17 6.61
N ASP A 58 -3.11 9.69 7.21
CA ASP A 58 -3.90 9.04 8.26
C ASP A 58 -4.94 8.06 7.69
N SER A 59 -5.19 8.11 6.39
CA SER A 59 -5.96 7.11 5.65
C SER A 59 -5.16 6.52 4.49
N MET A 60 -5.58 5.37 3.99
CA MET A 60 -4.97 4.77 2.79
C MET A 60 -5.05 5.74 1.61
N PHE A 61 -3.94 5.91 0.88
CA PHE A 61 -3.91 6.74 -0.33
C PHE A 61 -4.93 6.22 -1.34
N SER A 62 -5.66 7.14 -1.96
CA SER A 62 -6.82 6.82 -2.82
C SER A 62 -6.50 5.78 -3.89
N ILE A 63 -5.30 5.86 -4.48
CA ILE A 63 -4.84 4.95 -5.52
C ILE A 63 -4.52 3.54 -5.03
N PHE A 64 -4.05 3.38 -3.80
CA PHE A 64 -3.73 2.07 -3.22
C PHE A 64 -4.93 1.47 -2.47
N GLY A 65 -5.96 2.28 -2.22
CA GLY A 65 -7.17 1.89 -1.51
C GLY A 65 -8.09 0.95 -2.27
N PHE A 66 -8.66 0.02 -1.52
CA PHE A 66 -9.75 -0.84 -1.95
C PHE A 66 -11.10 -0.18 -1.62
N GLU A 67 -11.77 0.41 -2.62
CA GLU A 67 -12.99 1.21 -2.42
C GLU A 67 -14.27 0.37 -2.28
N ASP A 68 -14.30 -0.86 -2.77
CA ASP A 68 -15.50 -1.69 -2.79
C ASP A 68 -15.86 -2.20 -1.38
N CYS A 69 -16.83 -1.54 -0.74
CA CYS A 69 -17.27 -1.82 0.62
C CYS A 69 -17.87 -3.23 0.78
N TRP A 70 -18.54 -3.77 -0.25
CA TRP A 70 -19.15 -5.10 -0.22
C TRP A 70 -18.11 -6.20 -0.27
N ASN A 71 -17.13 -6.07 -1.16
CA ASN A 71 -16.02 -7.02 -1.22
C ASN A 71 -15.12 -6.91 0.03
N ARG A 72 -14.98 -5.72 0.61
CA ARG A 72 -14.25 -5.51 1.87
C ARG A 72 -14.89 -6.25 3.03
N GLN A 73 -16.21 -6.16 3.18
CA GLN A 73 -16.95 -6.91 4.21
C GLN A 73 -16.75 -8.42 4.07
N LYS A 74 -16.86 -8.95 2.85
CA LYS A 74 -16.61 -10.38 2.59
C LYS A 74 -15.19 -10.81 2.93
N ILE A 75 -14.20 -9.97 2.62
CA ILE A 75 -12.80 -10.24 2.99
C ILE A 75 -12.65 -10.20 4.52
N ALA A 76 -13.22 -9.19 5.18
CA ALA A 76 -13.17 -9.07 6.62
C ALA A 76 -13.80 -10.27 7.33
N GLU A 77 -14.96 -10.76 6.86
CA GLU A 77 -15.61 -11.96 7.36
C GLU A 77 -14.75 -13.22 7.13
N LYS A 78 -14.27 -13.41 5.89
CA LYS A 78 -13.48 -14.60 5.50
C LYS A 78 -12.18 -14.73 6.29
N TYR A 79 -11.53 -13.60 6.61
CA TYR A 79 -10.25 -13.56 7.31
C TYR A 79 -10.37 -13.13 8.79
N ASN A 80 -11.60 -13.05 9.32
CA ASN A 80 -11.91 -12.72 10.71
C ASN A 80 -11.27 -11.39 11.19
N LEU A 81 -11.33 -10.34 10.35
CA LEU A 81 -10.81 -9.00 10.62
C LEU A 81 -11.78 -8.13 11.45
N LYS A 82 -12.53 -8.73 12.36
CA LYS A 82 -13.68 -8.07 13.04
C LYS A 82 -13.25 -6.93 13.96
N ASP A 83 -12.05 -7.03 14.50
CA ASP A 83 -11.45 -6.04 15.39
C ASP A 83 -10.48 -5.11 14.66
N ALA A 84 -10.30 -5.29 13.35
CA ALA A 84 -9.41 -4.45 12.55
C ALA A 84 -10.13 -3.15 12.20
N ASP A 85 -9.43 -2.02 12.34
CA ASP A 85 -9.93 -0.76 11.81
C ASP A 85 -9.84 -0.70 10.27
N ASP A 86 -10.26 0.41 9.68
CA ASP A 86 -10.25 0.57 8.22
C ASP A 86 -8.83 0.49 7.64
N ASN A 87 -7.85 1.12 8.29
CA ASN A 87 -6.46 1.13 7.83
C ASN A 87 -5.83 -0.27 7.95
N GLU A 88 -6.04 -0.95 9.07
CA GLU A 88 -5.59 -2.32 9.27
C GLU A 88 -6.21 -3.26 8.22
N SER A 89 -7.49 -3.06 7.91
CA SER A 89 -8.20 -3.83 6.88
C SER A 89 -7.64 -3.55 5.48
N GLN A 90 -7.42 -2.28 5.12
CA GLN A 90 -6.82 -1.88 3.84
C GLN A 90 -5.41 -2.48 3.69
N TRP A 91 -4.59 -2.39 4.75
CA TRP A 91 -3.25 -2.97 4.77
C TRP A 91 -3.27 -4.49 4.64
N PHE A 92 -4.21 -5.16 5.30
CA PHE A 92 -4.38 -6.61 5.17
C PHE A 92 -4.72 -7.01 3.74
N ILE A 93 -5.65 -6.30 3.10
CA ILE A 93 -6.07 -6.57 1.72
C ILE A 93 -4.88 -6.43 0.76
N LEU A 94 -4.10 -5.36 0.88
CA LEU A 94 -2.90 -5.18 0.06
C LEU A 94 -1.86 -6.28 0.27
N LYS A 95 -1.61 -6.70 1.51
CA LYS A 95 -0.73 -7.85 1.80
C LYS A 95 -1.24 -9.13 1.14
N LEU A 96 -2.55 -9.39 1.20
CA LEU A 96 -3.17 -10.55 0.55
C LEU A 96 -2.98 -10.51 -0.97
N PHE A 97 -3.15 -9.35 -1.60
CA PHE A 97 -2.94 -9.16 -3.04
C PHE A 97 -1.45 -9.39 -3.41
N ALA A 98 -0.54 -8.87 -2.59
CA ALA A 98 0.90 -9.11 -2.77
C ALA A 98 1.27 -10.60 -2.67
N GLN A 99 0.75 -11.31 -1.67
CA GLN A 99 0.99 -12.75 -1.47
C GLN A 99 0.42 -13.60 -2.61
N THR A 100 -0.77 -13.24 -3.10
CA THR A 100 -1.46 -13.97 -4.17
C THR A 100 -1.08 -13.50 -5.57
N LYS A 101 -0.16 -12.52 -5.67
CA LYS A 101 0.27 -11.89 -6.93
C LYS A 101 -0.90 -11.33 -7.76
N GLN A 102 -1.96 -10.89 -7.08
CA GLN A 102 -3.10 -10.24 -7.72
C GLN A 102 -2.78 -8.77 -8.00
N CYS A 103 -3.29 -8.27 -9.12
CA CYS A 103 -3.16 -6.87 -9.49
C CYS A 103 -4.36 -6.08 -8.95
N LEU A 104 -4.11 -4.87 -8.45
CA LEU A 104 -5.15 -3.90 -8.09
C LEU A 104 -4.88 -2.61 -8.84
N ARG A 105 -5.88 -2.11 -9.59
CA ARG A 105 -5.79 -0.87 -10.38
C ARG A 105 -4.55 -0.79 -11.31
N GLY A 106 -4.17 -1.93 -11.92
CA GLY A 106 -3.01 -1.99 -12.82
C GLY A 106 -1.64 -2.02 -12.12
N MET A 107 -1.62 -2.12 -10.79
CA MET A 107 -0.40 -2.23 -10.00
C MET A 107 -0.21 -3.66 -9.48
N GLN A 108 1.05 -4.07 -9.40
CA GLN A 108 1.51 -5.27 -8.73
C GLN A 108 2.19 -4.89 -7.42
N TYR A 109 2.05 -5.79 -6.45
CA TYR A 109 2.52 -5.60 -5.09
C TYR A 109 3.45 -6.74 -4.72
N GLU A 110 4.60 -6.41 -4.14
CA GLU A 110 5.57 -7.39 -3.67
C GLU A 110 5.90 -7.12 -2.21
N ILE A 111 5.84 -8.15 -1.37
CA ILE A 111 6.28 -8.02 0.02
C ILE A 111 7.80 -7.89 0.04
N LEU A 112 8.29 -6.84 0.69
CA LEU A 112 9.72 -6.67 0.94
C LEU A 112 10.10 -7.37 2.25
N GLU A 113 10.35 -8.68 2.19
CA GLU A 113 10.84 -9.44 3.34
C GLU A 113 12.21 -8.91 3.81
N GLY A 114 12.37 -8.68 5.11
CA GLY A 114 13.63 -8.21 5.70
C GLY A 114 13.83 -6.69 5.75
N SER A 115 12.83 -5.89 5.39
CA SER A 115 12.86 -4.43 5.58
C SER A 115 12.77 -4.10 7.08
N VAL A 116 13.91 -4.08 7.76
CA VAL A 116 13.99 -3.60 9.14
C VAL A 116 13.52 -2.16 9.16
N CYS A 117 12.55 -1.91 10.05
CA CYS A 117 12.04 -0.58 10.38
C CYS A 117 13.20 0.39 10.55
N LYS A 118 13.24 1.49 9.78
CA LYS A 118 14.04 2.64 10.19
C LYS A 118 13.41 3.17 11.47
N THR A 119 14.06 2.93 12.60
CA THR A 119 13.67 3.45 13.92
C THR A 119 13.68 4.96 13.95
#